data_AF-A0A6N2JNC8-F1
#
_entry.id   AF-A0A6N2JNC8-F1
#
_cell.length_a   1.000
_cell.length_b   1.000
_cell.length_c   1.000
_cell.angle_alpha   90.00
_cell.angle_beta   90.00
_cell.angle_gamma   90.00
#
_symmetry.space_group_name_H-M   'P 1'
#
loop_
_entity.id
_entity.type
_entity.pdbx_description
1 polymer ?
#
loop_
_entity_poly.entity_id
_entity_poly.type
_entity_poly.pdbx_seq_one_letter_code
_entity_poly.pdbx_strand_id
1 'polypeptide(L)' 'MQISTVGSILEAISVLDPDDQLFVTEVLNKRMIEIRRNQILARAKEAEENYKNGNTQTVTVAELMMLSADDD' A
#
# COMPACT_ATOMS: atom_id res chain seq x y z
N MET A 1 2.38 -19.71 -17.33
CA MET A 1 2.54 -19.10 -15.99
C MET A 1 1.90 -20.03 -15.00
N GLN A 2 2.67 -20.56 -14.06
CA GLN A 2 2.14 -21.47 -13.03
C GLN A 2 1.52 -20.59 -11.93
N ILE A 3 0.19 -20.65 -11.77
CA ILE A 3 -0.50 -19.97 -10.66
C ILE A 3 -0.16 -20.76 -9.40
N SER A 4 0.83 -20.29 -8.66
CA SER A 4 1.16 -20.84 -7.35
C SER A 4 0.14 -20.31 -6.35
N THR A 5 -0.49 -21.21 -5.60
CA THR A 5 -1.37 -20.81 -4.50
C THR A 5 -0.53 -20.37 -3.31
N VAL A 6 -1.11 -19.56 -2.41
CA VAL A 6 -0.43 -19.18 -1.15
C VAL A 6 0.04 -20.42 -0.40
N GLY A 7 -0.77 -21.48 -0.37
CA GLY A 7 -0.41 -22.76 0.25
C GLY A 7 0.85 -23.38 -0.34
N SER A 8 0.95 -23.48 -1.68
CA SER A 8 2.15 -24.05 -2.33
C SER A 8 3.43 -23.24 -2.08
N ILE A 9 3.31 -21.92 -1.87
CA ILE A 9 4.45 -21.06 -1.57
C ILE A 9 4.91 -21.28 -0.12
N LEU A 10 3.97 -21.38 0.82
CA LEU A 10 4.29 -21.65 2.23
C LEU A 10 4.90 -23.03 2.40
N GLU A 11 4.43 -24.03 1.67
CA GLU A 11 5.02 -25.38 1.65
C GLU A 11 6.43 -25.39 1.04
N ALA A 12 6.67 -24.58 0.00
CA ALA A 12 8.01 -24.43 -0.55
C ALA A 12 8.97 -23.71 0.41
N ILE A 13 8.48 -22.78 1.24
CA ILE A 13 9.28 -22.09 2.26
C ILE A 13 9.56 -23.02 3.45
N SER A 14 8.60 -23.86 3.85
CA SER A 14 8.73 -24.70 5.06
C SER A 14 9.80 -25.78 4.96
N VAL A 15 10.20 -26.16 3.74
CA VAL A 15 11.28 -27.13 3.51
C VAL A 15 12.68 -26.49 3.47
N LEU A 16 12.77 -25.16 3.48
CA LEU A 16 14.05 -24.44 3.61
C LEU A 16 14.59 -24.60 5.03
N ASP A 17 15.90 -24.41 5.20
CA ASP A 17 16.47 -24.33 6.53
C ASP A 17 15.99 -23.07 7.29
N PRO A 18 16.12 -23.03 8.62
CA PRO A 18 15.61 -21.91 9.41
C PRO A 18 16.18 -20.54 9.03
N ASP A 19 17.44 -20.46 8.58
CA ASP A 19 18.08 -19.20 8.23
C ASP A 19 17.52 -18.66 6.91
N ASP A 20 17.31 -19.55 5.94
CA ASP A 20 16.66 -19.21 4.67
C ASP A 20 15.18 -18.80 4.87
N GLN A 21 14.45 -19.46 5.78
CA GLN A 21 13.08 -19.05 6.14
C GLN A 21 13.03 -17.65 6.75
N LEU A 22 13.98 -17.33 7.64
CA LEU A 22 14.14 -15.99 8.22
C LEU A 22 14.44 -14.97 7.13
N PHE A 23 15.36 -15.28 6.21
CA PHE A 23 15.69 -14.39 5.10
C PHE A 23 14.48 -14.08 4.21
N VAL A 24 13.67 -15.09 3.88
CA VAL A 24 12.42 -14.89 3.12
C VAL A 24 11.48 -13.93 3.86
N THR A 25 11.35 -14.09 5.17
CA THR A 25 10.51 -13.22 6.00
C THR A 25 10.99 -11.77 5.98
N GLU A 26 12.29 -11.55 6.08
CA GLU A 26 12.86 -10.19 5.98
C GLU A 26 12.62 -9.55 4.62
N VAL A 27 12.79 -10.31 3.53
CA VAL A 27 12.54 -9.82 2.17
C VAL A 27 11.08 -9.43 2.00
N LEU A 28 10.14 -10.25 2.48
CA LEU A 28 8.71 -9.95 2.43
C LEU A 28 8.36 -8.69 3.21
N ASN A 29 8.92 -8.52 4.40
CA ASN A 29 8.72 -7.31 5.21
C ASN A 29 9.22 -6.05 4.48
N LYS A 30 10.41 -6.10 3.88
CA LYS A 30 10.94 -4.99 3.07
C LYS A 30 10.03 -4.67 1.89
N ARG A 31 9.54 -5.69 1.18
CA ARG A 31 8.60 -5.49 0.05
C ARG A 31 7.29 -4.86 0.49
N MET A 32 6.74 -5.26 1.63
CA MET A 32 5.51 -4.67 2.18
C MET A 32 5.67 -3.16 2.44
N ILE A 33 6.83 -2.77 2.99
CA ILE A 33 7.17 -1.36 3.24
C ILE A 33 7.25 -0.59 1.91
N GLU A 34 7.93 -1.15 0.90
CA GLU A 34 8.04 -0.51 -0.42
C GLU A 34 6.68 -0.35 -1.11
N ILE A 35 5.79 -1.35 -1.01
CA ILE A 35 4.42 -1.24 -1.53
C ILE A 35 3.69 -0.06 -0.87
N ARG A 36 3.77 0.06 0.46
CA ARG A 36 3.15 1.18 1.19
C ARG A 36 3.74 2.52 0.80
N ARG A 37 5.06 2.62 0.63
CA ARG A 37 5.74 3.83 0.16
C ARG A 37 5.23 4.24 -1.22
N ASN A 38 5.12 3.30 -2.15
CA ASN A 38 4.62 3.56 -3.50
C ASN A 38 3.16 4.04 -3.50
N GLN A 39 2.31 3.48 -2.63
CA GLN A 39 0.92 3.96 -2.47
C GLN A 39 0.87 5.41 -1.96
N ILE A 40 1.71 5.76 -0.98
CA ILE A 40 1.80 7.13 -0.46
C ILE A 40 2.29 8.08 -1.55
N LEU A 41 3.33 7.69 -2.30
CA LEU A 41 3.86 8.49 -3.40
C LEU A 41 2.82 8.71 -4.51
N ALA A 42 2.05 7.67 -4.85
CA ALA A 42 0.98 7.79 -5.84
C ALA A 42 -0.08 8.80 -5.39
N ARG A 43 -0.55 8.71 -4.14
CA ARG A 43 -1.53 9.67 -3.57
C ARG A 43 -0.98 11.08 -3.49
N ALA A 44 0.29 11.24 -3.12
CA ALA A 44 0.94 12.55 -3.06
C ALA A 44 1.03 13.18 -4.46
N LYS A 45 1.39 12.39 -5.47
CA LYS A 45 1.45 12.85 -6.86
C LYS A 45 0.06 13.26 -7.38
N GLU A 46 -0.96 12.45 -7.11
CA GLU A 46 -2.35 12.77 -7.45
C GLU A 46 -2.81 14.08 -6.78
N ALA A 47 -2.51 14.26 -5.48
CA ALA A 47 -2.83 15.49 -4.76
C ALA A 47 -2.09 16.72 -5.33
N GLU A 48 -0.82 16.57 -5.70
CA GLU A 48 -0.02 17.63 -6.32
C GLU A 48 -0.60 18.02 -7.70
N GLU A 49 -0.97 17.04 -8.52
CA GLU A 49 -1.61 17.26 -9.81
C GLU A 49 -2.97 17.96 -9.66
N ASN A 50 -3.79 17.54 -8.70
CA ASN A 50 -5.06 18.19 -8.40
C ASN A 50 -4.88 19.64 -7.96
N TYR A 51 -3.89 19.93 -7.11
CA TYR A 51 -3.56 21.30 -6.72
C TYR A 51 -3.11 22.15 -7.91
N LYS A 52 -2.20 21.64 -8.75
CA LYS A 52 -1.70 22.36 -9.94
C LYS A 52 -2.79 22.67 -10.94
N ASN A 53 -3.74 21.75 -11.12
CA ASN A 53 -4.84 21.91 -12.06
C ASN A 53 -6.03 22.71 -11.48
N GLY A 54 -5.95 23.15 -10.23
CA GLY A 54 -7.06 23.87 -9.57
C GLY A 54 -8.24 22.96 -9.21
N ASN A 55 -8.07 21.64 -9.24
CA ASN A 55 -9.04 20.64 -8.78
C ASN A 55 -9.06 20.56 -7.24
N THR A 56 -9.08 21.72 -6.58
CA THR A 56 -9.08 21.87 -5.13
C THR A 56 -10.10 22.93 -4.74
N GLN A 57 -10.78 22.71 -3.63
CA GLN A 57 -11.76 23.66 -3.09
C GLN A 57 -11.26 24.20 -1.76
N THR A 58 -11.40 25.51 -1.55
CA THR A 58 -11.23 26.11 -0.22
C THR A 58 -12.53 25.91 0.56
N VAL A 59 -12.43 25.24 1.70
CA VAL A 59 -13.56 24.98 2.60
C VAL A 59 -13.17 25.30 4.03
N THR A 60 -14.15 25.69 4.84
CA THR A 60 -14.00 25.81 6.29
C THR A 60 -13.95 24.42 6.94
N VAL A 61 -13.50 24.35 8.19
CA VAL A 61 -13.47 23.09 8.95
C VAL A 61 -14.88 22.49 9.09
N ALA A 62 -15.91 23.32 9.27
CA ALA A 62 -17.29 22.85 9.39
C ALA A 62 -17.80 22.21 8.08
N GLU A 63 -17.49 22.83 6.94
CA GLU A 63 -17.83 22.30 5.61
C GLU A 63 -17.06 21.02 5.30
N LEU A 64 -15.77 20.95 5.68
CA LEU A 64 -14.95 19.75 5.51
C LEU A 64 -15.53 18.55 6.28
N MET A 65 -15.92 18.75 7.54
CA MET A 65 -16.50 17.70 8.39
C MET A 65 -17.85 17.21 7.85
N MET A 66 -18.63 18.09 7.21
CA MET A 66 -19.89 17.73 6.56
C MET A 66 -19.64 16.88 5.31
N LEU A 67 -18.69 17.27 4.46
CA LEU A 67 -18.34 16.53 3.24
C LEU A 67 -17.79 15.13 3.53
N SER A 68 -17.08 14.94 4.65
CA SER A 68 -16.52 13.63 5.03
C SER A 68 -17.53 12.67 5.66
N ALA A 69 -18.71 13.14 6.04
CA ALA A 69 -19.73 12.32 6.71
C ALA A 69 -20.67 11.60 5.72
N ASP A 70 -20.63 11.97 4.44
CA ASP A 70 -21.47 11.40 3.37
C ASP A 70 -20.83 10.20 2.64
N ASP A 71 -19.60 9.81 3.03
CA ASP A 71 -18.79 8.76 2.39
C ASP A 71 -18.83 7.38 3.11
N ASP A 72 -19.76 7.18 4.06
CA ASP A 72 -20.02 5.90 4.77
C ASP A 72 -21.10 5.02 4.12
#